data_AF-A0A2J4GAE9-F1
#
_entry.id   AF-A0A2J4GAE9-F1
#
_cell.length_a   1.000
_cell.length_b   1.000
_cell.length_c   1.000
_cell.angle_alpha   90.00
_cell.angle_beta   90.00
_cell.angle_gamma   90.00
#
_symmetry.space_group_name_H-M   'P 1'
#
loop_
_entity.id
_entity.type
_entity.pdbx_description
1 polymer ?
#
loop_
_entity_poly.entity_id
_entity_poly.type
_entity_poly.pdbx_seq_one_letter_code
_entity_poly.pdbx_strand_id
1 'polypeptide(L)'
;MKLDQADKRLLYLLYSYGKAVSRRRLHELAFRLQKDYGVDLGFEFSGQPPFSKELDEKVQSLAERGLLKVVYSVGRSYLNLYKPYYKLTEKGARVIEKTEFSKTDKELIEKMVNEIRASRSSERLATTGPMDQQ
;
A
#
# COMPACT_ATOMS: atom_id res chain seq x y z
N MET A 1 -17.49 -15.31 -1.80
CA MET A 1 -17.18 -13.93 -1.36
C MET A 1 -16.90 -13.09 -2.60
N LYS A 2 -17.68 -12.03 -2.84
CA LYS A 2 -17.50 -11.16 -4.02
C LYS A 2 -16.57 -10.00 -3.67
N LEU A 3 -15.57 -9.73 -4.51
CA LEU A 3 -14.73 -8.53 -4.43
C LEU A 3 -15.29 -7.49 -5.40
N ASP A 4 -15.45 -6.25 -4.94
CA ASP A 4 -15.71 -5.13 -5.84
C ASP A 4 -14.42 -4.61 -6.49
N GLN A 5 -14.51 -3.60 -7.36
CA GLN A 5 -13.34 -3.11 -8.09
C GLN A 5 -12.32 -2.45 -7.16
N ALA A 6 -12.76 -1.69 -6.17
CA ALA A 6 -11.87 -1.06 -5.20
C ALA A 6 -11.11 -2.10 -4.37
N ASP A 7 -11.80 -3.17 -3.92
CA ASP A 7 -11.17 -4.32 -3.26
C ASP A 7 -10.05 -4.90 -4.11
N LYS A 8 -10.33 -5.17 -5.39
CA LYS A 8 -9.34 -5.77 -6.31
C LYS A 8 -8.14 -4.85 -6.51
N ARG A 9 -8.37 -3.56 -6.76
CA ARG A 9 -7.30 -2.56 -6.96
C ARG A 9 -6.42 -2.42 -5.73
N LEU A 10 -7.03 -2.38 -4.54
CA LEU A 10 -6.30 -2.26 -3.27
C LEU A 10 -5.48 -3.51 -2.94
N LEU A 11 -6.05 -4.70 -3.14
CA LEU A 11 -5.34 -5.96 -2.96
C LEU A 11 -4.19 -6.10 -3.98
N TYR A 12 -4.40 -5.69 -5.23
CA TYR A 12 -3.36 -5.69 -6.25
C TYR A 12 -2.24 -4.70 -5.92
N LEU A 13 -2.57 -3.50 -5.43
CA LEU A 13 -1.60 -2.54 -4.93
C LEU A 13 -0.71 -3.15 -3.83
N LEU A 14 -1.32 -3.82 -2.84
CA LEU A 14 -0.57 -4.46 -1.75
C LEU A 14 0.24 -5.68 -2.21
N TYR A 15 -0.30 -6.47 -3.16
CA TYR A 15 0.38 -7.58 -3.81
C TYR A 15 1.64 -7.08 -4.53
N SER A 16 1.47 -6.12 -5.44
CA SER A 16 2.57 -5.53 -6.21
C SER A 16 3.58 -4.83 -5.31
N TYR A 17 3.15 -4.15 -4.23
CA TYR A 17 4.05 -3.52 -3.27
C TYR A 17 4.93 -4.54 -2.52
N GLY A 18 4.36 -5.68 -2.13
CA GLY A 18 5.08 -6.85 -1.61
C GLY A 18 5.55 -6.76 -0.16
N LYS A 19 5.32 -5.64 0.54
CA LYS A 19 5.73 -5.41 1.93
C LYS A 19 4.55 -4.98 2.80
N ALA A 20 4.69 -5.14 4.12
CA ALA A 20 3.71 -4.61 5.06
C ALA A 20 3.68 -3.07 4.99
N VAL A 21 2.48 -2.49 5.00
CA VAL A 21 2.25 -1.05 4.82
C VAL A 21 1.56 -0.49 6.06
N SER A 22 2.15 0.52 6.69
CA SER A 22 1.50 1.24 7.80
C SER A 22 0.20 1.89 7.31
N ARG A 23 -0.80 2.05 8.18
CA ARG A 23 -2.05 2.79 7.88
C ARG A 23 -1.81 4.10 7.12
N ARG A 24 -1.00 5.01 7.68
CA ARG A 24 -0.66 6.30 7.03
C ARG A 24 -0.17 6.11 5.59
N ARG A 25 0.82 5.24 5.41
CA ARG A 25 1.40 4.97 4.08
C ARG A 25 0.37 4.38 3.11
N LEU A 26 -0.58 3.59 3.59
CA LEU A 26 -1.62 3.03 2.74
C LEU A 26 -2.54 4.12 2.18
N HIS A 27 -2.93 5.11 3.00
CA HIS A 27 -3.69 6.27 2.51
C HIS A 27 -2.88 7.09 1.51
N GLU A 28 -1.59 7.32 1.76
CA GLU A 28 -0.72 8.02 0.80
C GLU A 28 -0.63 7.29 -0.54
N LEU A 29 -0.45 5.96 -0.52
CA LEU A 29 -0.37 5.17 -1.75
C LEU A 29 -1.69 5.18 -2.52
N ALA A 30 -2.81 5.00 -1.84
CA ALA A 30 -4.13 5.01 -2.45
C ALA A 30 -4.49 6.39 -3.01
N PHE A 31 -4.16 7.47 -2.28
CA PHE A 31 -4.32 8.84 -2.74
C PHE A 31 -3.53 9.10 -4.02
N ARG A 32 -2.23 8.77 -4.02
CA ARG A 32 -1.37 8.93 -5.20
C ARG A 32 -1.88 8.10 -6.37
N LEU A 33 -2.30 6.86 -6.14
CA LEU A 33 -2.83 5.99 -7.18
C LEU A 33 -4.06 6.60 -7.88
N GLN A 34 -4.99 7.20 -7.10
CA GLN A 34 -6.14 7.91 -7.67
C GLN A 34 -5.76 9.22 -8.35
N LYS A 35 -4.97 10.07 -7.68
CA LYS A 35 -4.75 11.46 -8.11
C LYS A 35 -3.65 11.60 -9.16
N ASP A 36 -2.58 10.83 -9.05
CA ASP A 36 -1.40 10.96 -9.91
C ASP A 36 -1.44 9.97 -11.09
N TYR A 37 -2.03 8.78 -10.89
CA TYR A 37 -2.06 7.70 -11.90
C TYR A 37 -3.45 7.44 -12.48
N GLY A 38 -4.49 8.11 -11.98
CA GLY A 38 -5.85 8.04 -12.54
C GLY A 38 -6.58 6.71 -12.30
N VAL A 39 -6.08 5.86 -11.40
CA VAL A 39 -6.76 4.61 -11.04
C VAL A 39 -7.79 4.90 -9.96
N ASP A 40 -9.05 4.99 -10.36
CA ASP A 40 -10.16 5.29 -9.47
C ASP A 40 -10.36 4.19 -8.42
N LEU A 41 -10.30 4.50 -7.13
CA LEU A 41 -10.67 3.58 -6.04
C LEU A 41 -12.01 3.96 -5.42
N GLY A 42 -12.63 5.06 -5.86
CA GLY A 42 -13.87 5.59 -5.32
C GLY A 42 -13.75 6.20 -3.92
N PHE A 43 -12.54 6.53 -3.46
CA PHE A 43 -12.31 7.04 -2.12
C PHE A 43 -12.19 8.57 -2.10
N GLU A 44 -12.88 9.20 -1.17
CA GLU A 44 -12.67 10.61 -0.84
C GLU A 44 -11.51 10.77 0.14
N PHE A 45 -10.65 11.77 -0.12
CA PHE A 45 -9.48 12.06 0.70
C PHE A 45 -9.51 13.51 1.21
N SER A 46 -9.11 13.68 2.47
CA SER A 46 -8.96 14.99 3.11
C SER A 46 -7.69 15.07 3.96
N GLY A 47 -7.27 16.30 4.29
CA GLY A 47 -6.13 16.57 5.16
C GLY A 47 -4.75 16.40 4.51
N GLN A 48 -3.71 16.74 5.28
CA GLN A 48 -2.31 16.47 4.97
C GLN A 48 -1.60 15.93 6.22
N PRO A 49 -1.14 14.66 6.24
CA PRO A 49 -1.17 13.69 5.13
C PRO A 49 -2.60 13.27 4.75
N PRO A 50 -2.82 12.82 3.50
CA PRO A 50 -4.15 12.45 3.02
C PRO A 50 -4.72 11.28 3.82
N PHE A 51 -6.00 11.39 4.16
CA PHE A 51 -6.76 10.39 4.91
C PHE A 51 -8.12 10.15 4.24
N SER A 52 -8.60 8.91 4.29
CA SER A 52 -9.92 8.51 3.77
C SER A 52 -10.56 7.56 4.76
N LYS A 53 -11.74 7.90 5.28
CA LYS A 53 -12.48 7.04 6.20
C LYS A 53 -12.93 5.74 5.51
N GLU A 54 -13.40 5.86 4.28
CA GLU A 54 -13.87 4.75 3.44
C GLU A 54 -12.75 3.74 3.17
N LEU A 55 -11.54 4.22 2.87
CA LEU A 55 -10.39 3.33 2.71
C LEU A 55 -10.08 2.58 4.00
N ASP A 56 -10.17 3.23 5.16
CA ASP A 56 -9.88 2.60 6.44
C ASP A 56 -10.89 1.48 6.76
N GLU A 57 -12.18 1.75 6.55
CA GLU A 57 -13.26 0.78 6.68
C GLU A 57 -13.07 -0.40 5.69
N LYS A 58 -12.67 -0.10 4.45
CA LYS A 58 -12.40 -1.12 3.42
C LYS A 58 -11.27 -2.06 3.84
N VAL A 59 -10.16 -1.49 4.31
CA VAL A 59 -8.98 -2.25 4.73
C VAL A 59 -9.31 -3.13 5.94
N GLN A 60 -10.08 -2.60 6.88
CA GLN A 60 -10.56 -3.36 8.03
C GLN A 60 -11.45 -4.53 7.59
N SER A 61 -12.40 -4.31 6.68
CA SER A 61 -13.24 -5.37 6.11
C SER A 61 -12.41 -6.46 5.41
N LEU A 62 -11.40 -6.07 4.62
CA LEU A 62 -10.49 -7.02 3.96
C LEU A 62 -9.65 -7.82 4.96
N ALA A 63 -9.29 -7.22 6.10
CA ALA A 63 -8.60 -7.91 7.19
C ALA A 63 -9.52 -8.92 7.89
N GLU A 64 -10.76 -8.55 8.21
CA GLU A 64 -11.78 -9.44 8.79
C GLU A 64 -12.11 -10.64 7.87
N ARG A 65 -12.07 -10.42 6.55
CA ARG A 65 -12.23 -11.47 5.53
C ARG A 65 -11.00 -12.39 5.40
N GLY A 66 -9.92 -12.08 6.12
CA GLY A 66 -8.65 -12.80 6.13
C GLY A 66 -7.80 -12.61 4.86
N LEU A 67 -8.09 -11.58 4.05
CA LEU A 67 -7.29 -11.25 2.86
C LEU A 67 -6.08 -10.38 3.21
N LEU A 68 -6.22 -9.58 4.26
CA LEU A 68 -5.14 -8.85 4.89
C LEU A 68 -4.91 -9.37 6.30
N LYS A 69 -3.68 -9.23 6.79
CA LYS A 69 -3.35 -9.38 8.21
C LYS A 69 -2.89 -8.04 8.77
N VAL A 70 -3.35 -7.74 9.97
CA VAL A 70 -2.87 -6.59 10.75
C VAL A 70 -1.70 -7.06 11.60
N VAL A 71 -0.56 -6.39 11.46
CA VAL A 71 0.63 -6.60 12.28
C VAL A 71 0.87 -5.30 13.05
N TYR A 72 1.04 -5.40 14.35
CA TYR A 72 1.34 -4.24 15.16
C TYR A 72 2.85 -4.14 15.38
N SER A 73 3.41 -2.96 15.08
CA SER A 73 4.79 -2.67 15.43
C SER A 73 4.83 -1.98 16.79
N VAL A 74 5.68 -2.49 17.69
CA VAL A 74 5.94 -1.89 19.01
C VAL A 74 6.89 -0.71 18.81
N GLY A 75 6.41 0.51 19.09
CA GLY A 75 7.25 1.70 19.05
C GLY A 75 8.29 1.73 20.17
N ARG A 76 9.39 2.49 19.98
CA ARG A 76 10.44 2.69 20.99
C ARG A 76 10.00 3.52 22.22
N SER A 77 8.77 4.03 22.25
CA SER A 77 8.24 4.92 23.29
C SER A 77 6.90 4.40 23.79
N TYR A 78 6.68 4.49 25.11
CA TYR A 78 5.50 4.03 25.84
C TYR A 78 4.18 4.63 25.32
N LEU A 79 4.22 5.79 24.66
CA LEU A 79 3.04 6.45 24.08
C LEU A 79 2.75 6.08 22.62
N ASN A 80 3.57 5.23 21.98
CA ASN A 80 3.45 4.84 20.57
C ASN A 80 3.39 3.30 20.39
N LEU A 81 2.71 2.62 21.31
CA LEU A 81 2.80 1.17 21.51
C LEU A 81 2.32 0.33 20.32
N TYR A 82 1.32 0.76 19.54
CA TYR A 82 0.76 -0.08 18.47
C TYR A 82 0.42 0.72 17.21
N LYS A 83 1.31 0.70 16.22
CA LYS A 83 0.99 1.20 14.88
C LYS A 83 0.56 0.03 13.98
N PRO A 84 -0.65 0.04 13.39
CA PRO A 84 -1.09 -1.03 12.53
C PRO A 84 -0.38 -1.00 11.18
N TYR A 85 0.10 -2.16 10.77
CA TYR A 85 0.62 -2.45 9.44
C TYR A 85 -0.25 -3.51 8.78
N TYR A 86 -0.62 -3.28 7.53
CA TYR A 86 -1.41 -4.20 6.73
C TYR A 86 -0.49 -4.96 5.79
N LYS A 87 -0.60 -6.29 5.79
CA LYS A 87 0.12 -7.16 4.86
C LYS A 87 -0.86 -8.11 4.19
N LEU A 88 -0.67 -8.35 2.89
CA LEU A 88 -1.42 -9.36 2.17
C LEU A 88 -1.17 -10.75 2.76
N THR A 89 -2.23 -11.52 2.97
CA THR A 89 -2.14 -12.93 3.36
C THR A 89 -1.93 -13.81 2.13
N GLU A 90 -1.56 -15.08 2.33
CA GLU A 90 -1.52 -16.04 1.21
C GLU A 90 -2.89 -16.22 0.55
N LYS A 91 -3.96 -16.20 1.35
CA LYS A 91 -5.33 -16.23 0.84
C LYS A 91 -5.60 -15.02 -0.05
N GLY A 92 -5.20 -13.82 0.40
CA GLY A 92 -5.28 -12.58 -0.38
C GLY A 92 -4.52 -12.67 -1.71
N ALA A 93 -3.29 -13.17 -1.68
CA ALA A 93 -2.46 -13.35 -2.87
C ALA A 93 -3.10 -14.30 -3.88
N ARG A 94 -3.53 -15.49 -3.44
CA ARG A 94 -4.19 -16.48 -4.33
C ARG A 94 -5.48 -15.95 -4.93
N VAL A 95 -6.23 -15.15 -4.19
CA VAL A 95 -7.47 -14.53 -4.70
C VAL A 95 -7.14 -13.53 -5.81
N ILE A 96 -6.16 -12.63 -5.59
CA ILE A 96 -5.87 -11.59 -6.58
C ILE A 96 -5.21 -12.15 -7.85
N GLU A 97 -4.36 -13.18 -7.74
CA GLU A 97 -3.75 -13.87 -8.90
C GLU A 97 -4.80 -14.47 -9.83
N LYS A 98 -5.89 -15.00 -9.27
CA LYS A 98 -6.99 -15.63 -10.03
C LYS A 98 -8.07 -14.65 -10.47
N THR A 99 -8.00 -13.40 -10.03
CA THR A 99 -9.05 -12.42 -10.27
C THR A 99 -8.87 -11.74 -11.61
N GLU A 100 -9.91 -11.77 -12.44
CA GLU A 100 -9.98 -10.92 -13.63
C GLU A 100 -10.05 -9.44 -13.22
N PHE A 101 -9.15 -8.68 -13.82
CA PHE A 101 -8.85 -7.31 -13.46
C PHE A 101 -8.30 -6.57 -14.67
N SER A 102 -8.66 -5.29 -14.81
CA SER A 102 -8.26 -4.44 -15.94
C SER A 102 -6.75 -4.45 -16.14
N LYS A 103 -6.29 -4.77 -17.35
CA LYS A 103 -4.87 -4.76 -17.69
C LYS A 103 -4.25 -3.37 -17.49
N THR A 104 -4.98 -2.33 -17.88
CA THR A 104 -4.59 -0.93 -17.70
C THR A 104 -4.37 -0.59 -16.22
N ASP A 105 -5.29 -1.01 -15.34
CA ASP A 105 -5.15 -0.76 -13.90
C ASP A 105 -3.92 -1.49 -13.34
N LYS A 106 -3.59 -2.70 -13.83
CA LYS A 106 -2.39 -3.44 -13.37
C LYS A 106 -1.13 -2.66 -13.71
N GLU A 107 -1.02 -2.25 -14.96
CA GLU A 107 0.14 -1.53 -15.48
C GLU A 107 0.34 -0.20 -14.72
N LEU A 108 -0.74 0.54 -14.45
CA LEU A 108 -0.66 1.80 -13.69
C LEU A 108 -0.25 1.58 -12.23
N ILE A 109 -0.81 0.55 -11.56
CA ILE A 109 -0.43 0.19 -10.20
C ILE A 109 1.05 -0.22 -10.13
N GLU A 110 1.50 -1.08 -11.04
CA GLU A 110 2.88 -1.54 -11.10
C GLU A 110 3.85 -0.40 -11.41
N LYS A 111 3.50 0.49 -12.33
CA LYS A 111 4.26 1.70 -12.63
C LYS A 111 4.50 2.53 -11.37
N MET A 112 3.44 2.86 -10.62
CA MET A 112 3.58 3.60 -9.36
C MET A 112 4.47 2.87 -8.36
N VAL A 113 4.28 1.56 -8.18
CA VAL A 113 5.08 0.77 -7.24
C VAL A 113 6.57 0.75 -7.64
N ASN A 114 6.86 0.63 -8.93
CA ASN A 114 8.22 0.63 -9.45
C ASN A 114 8.91 1.99 -9.30
N GLU A 115 8.20 3.09 -9.55
CA GLU A 115 8.73 4.45 -9.31
C GLU A 115 9.07 4.67 -7.82
N ILE A 116 8.22 4.21 -6.91
CA ILE A 116 8.47 4.27 -5.46
C ILE A 116 9.68 3.41 -5.05
N ARG A 117 9.93 2.30 -5.75
CA ARG A 117 11.12 1.46 -5.51
C ARG A 117 12.37 2.12 -6.04
N ALA A 118 12.33 2.70 -7.24
CA ALA A 118 13.45 3.38 -7.87
C ALA A 118 13.92 4.59 -7.05
N SER A 119 12.99 5.43 -6.56
CA SER A 119 13.34 6.60 -5.75
C SER A 119 14.07 6.25 -4.45
N ARG A 120 13.72 5.11 -3.84
CA ARG A 120 14.42 4.60 -2.64
C ARG A 120 15.82 4.07 -2.94
N SER A 121 16.06 3.60 -4.16
CA SER A 121 17.38 3.10 -4.57
C SER A 121 18.34 4.25 -4.86
N SER A 122 17.87 5.33 -5.50
CA SER A 122 18.67 6.53 -5.75
C SER A 122 19.07 7.26 -4.45
N GLU A 123 18.18 7.29 -3.46
CA GLU A 123 18.44 7.89 -2.14
C GLU A 123 19.51 7.12 -1.32
N ARG A 124 19.59 5.79 -1.51
CA ARG A 124 20.61 4.93 -0.89
C ARG A 124 22.00 5.07 -1.53
N LEU A 125 22.05 5.35 -2.83
CA LEU A 125 23.31 5.60 -3.55
C LEU A 125 23.87 7.00 -3.26
N ALA A 126 23.01 7.99 -3.01
CA ALA A 126 23.44 9.35 -2.64
C ALA A 126 24.00 9.48 -1.21
N THR A 127 23.76 8.49 -0.33
CA THR A 127 24.26 8.48 1.07
C THR A 127 25.51 7.61 1.25
N THR A 128 26.03 7.02 0.17
CA THR A 128 27.28 6.26 0.13
C THR A 128 28.29 6.93 -0.81
N GLY A 129 28.59 8.21 -0.57
CA GLY A 129 29.76 8.87 -1.16
C GLY A 129 31.05 8.38 -0.49
N PRO A 130 32.21 8.39 -1.19
CA PRO A 130 33.43 7.74 -0.73
C PRO A 130 33.92 8.39 0.57
N MET A 131 34.20 7.57 1.59
CA MET A 131 35.18 7.92 2.60
C MET A 131 36.54 7.95 1.90
N ASP A 132 36.88 9.10 1.31
CA ASP A 132 38.25 9.36 0.91
C ASP A 132 39.10 9.36 2.18
N GLN A 133 39.99 8.38 2.21
CA GLN A 133 41.16 8.36 3.08
C GLN A 133 42.10 9.45 2.61
N GLN A 134 42.43 10.40 3.49
CA GLN A 134 43.77 10.99 3.64
C GLN A 134 43.86 11.81 4.92
#